data_AF-A0AAW4UWY7-F1
#
_entry.id   AF-A0AAW4UWY7-F1
#
_cell.length_a   1.000
_cell.length_b   1.000
_cell.length_c   1.000
_cell.angle_alpha   90.00
_cell.angle_beta   90.00
_cell.angle_gamma   90.00
#
_symmetry.space_group_name_H-M   'P 1'
#
loop_
_entity.id
_entity.type
_entity.pdbx_description
1 polymer ?
#
loop_
_entity_poly.entity_id
_entity_poly.type
_entity_poly.pdbx_seq_one_letter_code
_entity_poly.pdbx_strand_id
1 'polypeptide(L)' 'NIGTPNDLDGVIRNGGEGVGLYRTEFLYMGRDELPSEEVQFEAYKAVLEGLKGKPVVVRTLDIGGDKK' A
#
# COMPACT_ATOMS: atom_id res chain seq x y z
N ASN A 1 9.48 -3.28 -1.59
CA ASN A 1 8.12 -3.87 -1.70
C ASN A 1 7.44 -3.76 -0.36
N ILE A 2 6.17 -3.37 -0.33
CA ILE A 2 5.37 -3.23 0.90
C ILE A 2 3.97 -3.81 0.69
N GLY A 3 3.32 -4.22 1.78
CA GLY A 3 1.94 -4.71 1.82
C GLY A 3 0.99 -3.78 2.57
N THR A 4 1.49 -2.90 3.44
CA THR A 4 0.70 -1.91 4.19
C THR A 4 1.52 -0.63 4.40
N PRO A 5 0.91 0.50 4.78
CA PRO A 5 1.65 1.71 5.18
C PRO A 5 2.67 1.49 6.30
N ASN A 6 2.41 0.55 7.21
CA ASN A 6 3.29 0.27 8.35
C ASN A 6 4.66 -0.31 7.95
N ASP A 7 4.76 -0.89 6.74
CA ASP A 7 6.03 -1.42 6.25
C ASP A 7 7.02 -0.31 5.85
N LEU A 8 6.55 0.94 5.75
CA LEU A 8 7.34 2.08 5.30
C LEU A 8 8.54 2.36 6.21
N ASP A 9 8.39 2.18 7.52
CA ASP A 9 9.49 2.34 8.49
C ASP A 9 10.65 1.38 8.18
N GLY A 10 10.34 0.18 7.70
CA GLY A 10 11.33 -0.77 7.23
C GLY A 10 12.07 -0.25 6.00
N VAL A 11 11.34 0.31 5.03
CA VAL A 11 11.93 0.87 3.81
C VAL A 11 12.88 2.03 4.15
N ILE A 12 12.46 2.96 5.00
CA ILE A 12 13.26 4.13 5.37
C ILE A 12 14.52 3.73 6.13
N ARG A 13 14.40 2.87 7.15
CA ARG A 13 15.54 2.45 7.98
C ARG A 13 16.62 1.70 7.19
N ASN A 14 16.23 1.01 6.12
CA ASN A 14 17.16 0.29 5.25
C ASN A 14 17.64 1.10 4.04
N GLY A 15 17.40 2.41 4.02
CA GLY A 15 17.91 3.29 2.95
C GLY A 15 17.19 3.14 1.61
N GLY A 16 15.94 2.66 1.60
CA GLY A 16 15.18 2.48 0.38
C GLY A 16 15.00 3.78 -0.42
N GLU A 17 15.25 3.72 -1.73
CA GLU A 17 15.14 4.85 -2.66
C GLU A 17 13.73 5.04 -3.23
N GLY A 18 12.80 4.16 -2.87
CA GLY A 18 11.40 4.18 -3.27
C GLY A 18 10.72 2.85 -2.99
N VAL A 19 9.49 2.71 -3.46
CA VAL A 19 8.71 1.46 -3.38
C VAL A 19 8.40 0.98 -4.78
N GLY A 20 9.13 -0.06 -5.22
CA GLY A 20 8.90 -0.69 -6.53
C GLY A 20 7.64 -1.55 -6.64
N LEU A 21 6.98 -1.82 -5.50
CA LEU A 21 5.70 -2.54 -5.45
C LEU A 21 4.99 -2.24 -4.13
N TYR A 22 3.87 -1.53 -4.19
CA TYR A 22 2.90 -1.38 -3.12
C TYR A 22 1.68 -2.24 -3.44
N ARG A 23 1.51 -3.33 -2.69
CA ARG A 23 0.35 -4.21 -2.79
C ARG A 23 -0.85 -3.60 -2.08
N THR A 24 -2.02 -3.65 -2.70
CA THR A 24 -3.24 -2.97 -2.22
C THR A 24 -4.27 -3.92 -1.64
N GLU A 25 -4.03 -5.24 -1.69
CA GLU A 25 -5.01 -6.25 -1.24
C GLU A 25 -5.39 -6.13 0.24
N PHE A 26 -4.50 -5.56 1.08
CA PHE A 26 -4.80 -5.31 2.50
C PHE A 26 -6.02 -4.40 2.72
N LEU A 27 -6.36 -3.55 1.75
CA LEU A 27 -7.54 -2.68 1.80
C LEU A 27 -8.85 -3.49 1.69
N TYR A 28 -8.77 -4.72 1.18
CA TYR A 28 -9.90 -5.59 0.85
C TYR A 28 -10.00 -6.80 1.78
N MET A 29 -8.88 -7.25 2.36
CA MET A 29 -8.85 -8.42 3.24
C MET A 29 -9.57 -8.17 4.58
N GLY A 30 -10.34 -9.16 5.04
CA GLY A 30 -10.99 -9.12 6.36
C GLY A 30 -12.09 -8.06 6.50
N ARG A 31 -12.70 -7.66 5.38
CA ARG A 31 -13.84 -6.72 5.34
C ARG A 31 -15.03 -7.37 4.67
N ASP A 32 -16.23 -7.03 5.15
CA ASP A 32 -17.50 -7.46 4.55
C ASP A 32 -17.89 -6.59 3.35
N GLU A 33 -17.30 -5.40 3.22
CA GLU A 33 -17.59 -4.42 2.18
C GLU A 33 -16.30 -3.92 1.52
N LEU A 34 -16.42 -3.48 0.26
CA LEU A 34 -15.31 -2.88 -0.49
C LEU A 34 -14.83 -1.59 0.19
N PRO A 35 -13.51 -1.30 0.17
CA PRO A 35 -12.99 -0.06 0.72
C PRO A 35 -13.52 1.13 -0.07
N SER A 36 -14.02 2.14 0.64
CA SER A 36 -14.38 3.42 0.03
C SER A 36 -13.16 4.10 -0.60
N GLU A 37 -13.40 5.02 -1.53
CA GLU A 37 -12.36 5.84 -2.13
C GLU A 37 -11.49 6.53 -1.06
N GLU A 38 -12.14 7.13 -0.04
CA GLU A 38 -11.45 7.83 1.04
C GLU A 38 -10.48 6.94 1.81
N VAL A 39 -10.88 5.69 2.09
CA VAL A 39 -10.02 4.71 2.77
C VAL A 39 -8.80 4.36 1.91
N GLN A 40 -8.99 4.20 0.60
CA GLN A 40 -7.89 3.96 -0.32
C GLN A 40 -6.97 5.19 -0.43
N PHE A 41 -7.56 6.38 -0.55
CA PHE A 41 -6.85 7.66 -0.64
C PHE A 41 -5.91 7.87 0.53
N GLU A 42 -6.41 7.76 1.78
CA GLU A 42 -5.60 7.97 2.97
C GLU A 42 -4.44 6.95 3.07
N ALA A 43 -4.69 5.70 2.67
CA ALA A 43 -3.66 4.67 2.65
C ALA A 43 -2.57 4.92 1.60
N TYR A 44 -2.91 5.47 0.44
CA TYR A 44 -1.94 5.83 -0.60
C TYR A 44 -1.17 7.09 -0.22
N LYS A 45 -1.88 8.11 0.26
CA LYS A 45 -1.31 9.38 0.72
C LYS A 45 -0.26 9.16 1.80
N ALA A 46 -0.54 8.33 2.82
CA ALA A 46 0.41 8.04 3.89
C ALA A 46 1.75 7.51 3.37
N VAL A 47 1.73 6.62 2.37
CA VAL A 47 2.95 6.07 1.75
C VAL A 47 3.67 7.12 0.91
N LEU A 48 2.94 7.88 0.09
CA LEU A 48 3.50 8.90 -0.79
C LEU A 48 4.16 10.04 -0.01
N GLU A 49 3.48 10.55 1.03
CA GLU A 49 4.00 11.61 1.90
C GLU A 49 5.21 11.14 2.70
N GLY A 50 5.16 9.92 3.25
CA GLY A 50 6.27 9.38 4.04
C GLY A 50 7.54 9.09 3.24
N LEU A 51 7.40 8.88 1.92
CA LEU A 51 8.54 8.69 1.01
C LEU A 51 9.15 9.99 0.47
N LYS A 52 8.56 11.16 0.79
CA LYS A 52 9.13 12.49 0.53
C LYS A 52 9.58 12.68 -0.94
N GLY A 53 8.71 12.31 -1.87
CA GLY A 53 8.96 12.46 -3.31
C GLY A 53 9.72 11.31 -3.98
N LYS A 54 10.12 10.28 -3.23
CA LYS A 54 10.64 9.04 -3.81
C LYS A 54 9.54 8.27 -4.55
N PRO A 55 9.86 7.55 -5.64
CA PRO A 55 8.87 6.88 -6.48
C PRO A 55 8.13 5.75 -5.75
N VAL A 56 6.86 5.59 -6.09
CA VAL A 56 5.99 4.50 -5.62
C VAL A 56 5.26 3.90 -6.81
N VAL A 57 5.39 2.59 -6.98
CA VAL A 57 4.60 1.81 -7.93
C VAL A 57 3.45 1.16 -7.17
N VAL A 58 2.25 1.69 -7.35
CA VAL A 58 1.03 1.14 -6.77
C VAL A 58 0.49 0.06 -7.71
N ARG A 59 0.29 -1.15 -7.18
CA ARG A 59 -0.40 -2.20 -7.91
C ARG A 59 -1.89 -2.07 -7.61
N THR A 60 -2.70 -1.97 -8.65
CA THR A 60 -4.17 -2.06 -8.53
C THR A 60 -4.60 -3.40 -7.94
N LEU A 61 -5.88 -3.55 -7.61
CA LEU A 61 -6.41 -4.78 -7.03
C LEU A 61 -5.94 -6.02 -7.80
N ASP A 62 -5.17 -6.88 -7.13
CA ASP A 62 -4.63 -8.14 -7.65
C ASP A 62 -5.02 -9.27 -6.68
N ILE A 63 -6.31 -9.60 -6.67
CA ILE A 63 -6.91 -10.65 -5.85
C ILE A 63 -7.73 -11.60 -6.73
N GLY A 64 -7.61 -12.91 -6.47
CA GLY A 64 -8.40 -13.97 -7.10
C GLY A 64 -9.42 -14.57 -6.11
N GLY A 65 -10.33 -15.41 -6.63
CA GLY A 65 -11.39 -16.05 -5.83
C GLY A 65 -10.90 -17.06 -4.77
N ASP A 66 -9.59 -17.26 -4.66
CA ASP A 66 -8.90 -18.09 -3.66
C ASP A 66 -8.65 -17.38 -2.33
N LYS A 67 -8.82 -16.06 -2.27
CA LYS A 67 -8.62 -15.26 -1.05
C LYS A 67 -9.95 -14.80 -0.47
N LYS A 68 -10.29 -15.33 0.72
CA LYS A 68 -11.38 -14.86 1.57
C LYS A 68 -10.84 -13.89 2.63
#